data_AF-A0A351V8F7-F1
#
_entry.id   AF-A0A351V8F7-F1
#
_cell.length_a   1.000
_cell.length_b   1.000
_cell.length_c   1.000
_cell.angle_alpha   90.00
_cell.angle_beta   90.00
_cell.angle_gamma   90.00
#
_symmetry.space_group_name_H-M   'P 1'
#
loop_
_entity.id
_entity.type
_entity.pdbx_description
1 polymer ?
#
loop_
_entity_poly.entity_id
_entity_poly.type
_entity_poly.pdbx_seq_one_letter_code
_entity_poly.pdbx_strand_id
1 'polypeptide(L)'
;MNFIEFKYYLYSFHVRIEQIVNWGYRNGWAGKCFRERREGKVEPIKVIFQSMEDCQKFVIAVENYPFNIDLQSGRQIIDGKSILGILGFGLYRTLDLRLHTDDEKLAEEILNKIEFCICRENMSIAI
;
A
#
# COMPACT_ATOMS: atom_id res chain seq x y z
N MET A 1 14.80 -5.78 -21.98
CA MET A 1 15.58 -5.67 -20.73
C MET A 1 14.85 -6.50 -19.69
N ASN A 2 15.46 -7.57 -19.20
CA ASN A 2 14.76 -8.53 -18.33
C ASN A 2 14.67 -8.03 -16.89
N PHE A 3 13.61 -8.42 -16.17
CA PHE A 3 13.24 -7.98 -14.81
C PHE A 3 14.39 -8.09 -13.77
N ILE A 4 15.38 -8.96 -14.02
CA ILE A 4 16.55 -9.16 -13.16
C ILE A 4 17.62 -8.08 -13.37
N GLU A 5 17.81 -7.57 -14.60
CA GLU A 5 18.77 -6.48 -14.88
C GLU A 5 18.33 -5.16 -14.25
N PHE A 6 17.02 -4.94 -14.08
CA PHE A 6 16.47 -3.73 -13.45
C PHE A 6 16.79 -3.67 -11.95
N LYS A 7 16.86 -4.82 -11.27
CA LYS A 7 17.26 -4.89 -9.84
C LYS A 7 18.74 -4.55 -9.64
N TYR A 8 19.62 -5.00 -10.53
CA TYR A 8 21.06 -4.70 -10.44
C TYR A 8 21.39 -3.24 -10.76
N TYR A 9 20.63 -2.60 -11.66
CA TYR A 9 20.76 -1.16 -11.92
C TYR A 9 20.44 -0.29 -10.69
N LEU A 10 19.46 -0.70 -9.88
CA LEU A 10 19.03 0.02 -8.67
C LEU A 10 19.99 -0.17 -7.48
N TYR A 11 20.79 -1.24 -7.45
CA TYR A 11 21.71 -1.54 -6.35
C TYR A 11 23.14 -0.98 -6.56
N SER A 12 23.59 -0.84 -7.82
CA SER A 12 24.98 -0.45 -8.10
C SER A 12 25.22 1.06 -8.19
N PHE A 13 24.19 1.87 -8.41
CA PHE A 13 24.26 3.32 -8.29
C PHE A 13 23.40 3.72 -7.11
N HIS A 14 23.94 4.52 -6.20
CA HIS A 14 23.20 5.12 -5.09
C HIS A 14 22.17 6.13 -5.64
N VAL A 15 21.09 5.64 -6.26
CA VAL A 15 20.06 6.48 -6.88
C VAL A 15 19.06 6.87 -5.79
N ARG A 16 19.14 8.13 -5.35
CA ARG A 16 18.14 8.74 -4.45
C ARG A 16 16.74 8.55 -5.03
N ILE A 17 15.79 8.10 -4.20
CA ILE A 17 14.37 7.84 -4.52
C ILE A 17 13.74 8.96 -5.37
N GLU A 18 14.19 10.19 -5.19
CA GLU A 18 13.77 11.37 -5.98
C GLU A 18 13.95 11.23 -7.50
N GLN A 19 14.91 10.45 -7.99
CA GLN A 19 15.14 10.28 -9.43
C GLN A 19 14.14 9.29 -10.07
N ILE A 20 13.72 8.25 -9.32
CA ILE A 20 12.69 7.28 -9.76
C ILE A 20 11.34 7.98 -9.87
N VAL A 21 11.02 8.81 -8.89
CA VAL A 21 9.80 9.62 -8.85
C VAL A 21 9.74 10.57 -10.04
N ASN A 22 10.83 11.29 -10.34
CA ASN A 22 10.90 12.19 -11.50
C ASN A 22 10.80 11.47 -12.84
N TRP A 23 11.30 10.23 -12.95
CA TRP A 23 11.12 9.41 -14.15
C TRP A 23 9.66 8.99 -14.36
N GLY A 24 8.93 8.68 -13.28
CA GLY A 24 7.48 8.42 -13.34
C GLY A 24 6.68 9.65 -13.81
N TYR A 25 7.01 10.85 -13.32
CA TYR A 25 6.38 12.09 -13.79
C TYR A 25 6.66 12.39 -15.27
N ARG A 26 7.89 12.16 -15.76
CA ARG A 26 8.24 12.36 -17.18
C ARG A 26 7.54 11.41 -18.14
N ASN A 27 7.18 10.20 -17.70
CA ASN A 27 6.59 9.16 -18.55
C ASN A 27 5.07 8.99 -18.35
N GLY A 28 4.38 10.00 -17.79
CA GLY A 28 2.92 10.04 -17.78
C GLY A 28 2.23 9.25 -16.67
N TRP A 29 2.93 8.91 -15.57
CA TRP A 29 2.31 8.24 -14.41
C TRP A 29 1.54 9.22 -13.50
N ALA A 30 1.64 10.52 -13.77
CA ALA A 30 0.82 11.56 -13.14
C ALA A 30 -0.48 11.73 -13.93
N GLY A 31 -1.47 10.87 -13.68
CA GLY A 31 -2.65 10.89 -14.54
C GLY A 31 -3.90 10.16 -14.09
N LYS A 32 -4.01 9.68 -12.85
CA LYS A 32 -5.32 9.31 -12.27
C LYS A 32 -5.33 9.65 -10.77
N CYS A 33 -5.41 10.95 -10.46
CA CYS A 33 -5.89 11.40 -9.17
C CYS A 33 -7.33 10.89 -9.00
N PHE A 34 -7.47 9.84 -8.20
CA PHE A 34 -8.74 9.26 -7.85
C PHE A 34 -9.47 10.19 -6.87
N ARG A 35 -10.70 10.49 -7.26
CA ARG A 35 -11.67 11.47 -6.76
C ARG A 35 -11.78 11.55 -5.23
N GLU A 36 -11.65 12.77 -4.69
CA GLU A 36 -12.08 13.13 -3.34
C GLU A 36 -13.62 12.97 -3.25
N ARG A 37 -14.10 12.00 -2.47
CA ARG A 37 -15.49 11.99 -1.96
C ARG A 37 -15.45 12.19 -0.44
N ARG A 38 -16.08 13.27 0.01
CA ARG A 38 -16.36 13.56 1.42
C ARG A 38 -17.55 12.76 1.92
N GLU A 39 -17.54 12.52 3.23
CA GLU A 39 -18.67 12.26 4.13
C GLU A 39 -19.31 10.86 4.14
N GLY A 40 -18.51 9.93 4.67
CA GLY A 40 -18.93 8.98 5.69
C GLY A 40 -17.69 8.69 6.55
N LYS A 41 -17.71 9.01 7.85
CA LYS A 41 -16.57 8.68 8.74
C LYS A 41 -16.56 7.16 8.97
N VAL A 42 -16.06 6.41 7.99
CA VAL A 42 -15.56 5.06 8.25
C VAL A 42 -14.12 5.25 8.69
N GLU A 43 -13.83 4.89 9.93
CA GLU A 43 -12.45 4.95 10.42
C GLU A 43 -11.59 4.03 9.55
N PRO A 44 -10.50 4.56 8.94
CA PRO A 44 -9.68 3.75 8.07
C PRO A 44 -8.96 2.68 8.89
N ILE A 45 -8.92 1.47 8.33
CA ILE A 45 -8.24 0.34 8.96
C ILE A 45 -6.73 0.61 8.89
N LYS A 46 -6.07 0.56 10.05
CA LYS A 46 -4.63 0.83 10.14
C LYS A 46 -3.86 -0.45 9.85
N VAL A 47 -2.90 -0.37 8.94
CA VAL A 47 -1.98 -1.48 8.64
C VAL A 47 -0.53 -1.04 8.76
N ILE A 48 0.34 -2.00 9.07
CA ILE A 48 1.80 -1.81 9.13
C ILE A 48 2.50 -3.03 8.53
N PHE A 49 3.50 -2.77 7.68
CA PHE A 49 4.36 -3.81 7.11
C PHE A 49 5.70 -3.79 7.83
N GLN A 50 6.10 -4.90 8.45
CA GLN A 50 7.34 -5.00 9.22
C GLN A 50 8.47 -5.61 8.36
N SER A 51 8.11 -6.35 7.33
CA SER A 51 9.06 -7.02 6.43
C SER A 51 8.65 -6.91 4.96
N MET A 52 9.62 -7.18 4.06
CA MET A 52 9.34 -7.35 2.63
C MET A 52 8.37 -8.52 2.35
N GLU A 53 8.43 -9.56 3.19
CA GLU A 53 7.55 -10.72 3.10
C GLU A 53 6.10 -10.34 3.43
N ASP A 54 5.89 -9.46 4.42
CA ASP A 54 4.55 -8.95 4.76
C ASP A 54 3.94 -8.21 3.56
N CYS A 55 4.73 -7.38 2.88
CA CYS A 55 4.29 -6.68 1.67
C CYS A 55 3.89 -7.66 0.56
N GLN A 56 4.67 -8.71 0.35
CA GLN A 56 4.37 -9.76 -0.64
C GLN A 56 3.11 -10.53 -0.28
N LYS A 57 3.01 -11.01 0.95
CA LYS A 57 1.83 -11.73 1.47
C LYS A 57 0.57 -10.90 1.32
N PHE A 58 0.64 -9.61 1.62
CA PHE A 58 -0.50 -8.70 1.48
C PHE A 58 -0.93 -8.58 0.02
N VAL A 59 -0.01 -8.29 -0.90
CA VAL A 59 -0.37 -8.13 -2.33
C VAL A 59 -0.99 -9.41 -2.89
N ILE A 60 -0.40 -10.58 -2.63
CA ILE A 60 -0.94 -11.88 -3.04
C ILE A 60 -2.34 -12.10 -2.45
N ALA A 61 -2.55 -11.71 -1.20
CA ALA A 61 -3.85 -11.83 -0.54
C ALA A 61 -4.92 -10.95 -1.20
N VAL A 62 -4.58 -9.81 -1.78
CA VAL A 62 -5.55 -8.81 -2.25
C VAL A 62 -5.65 -8.65 -3.78
N GLU A 63 -4.67 -9.14 -4.55
CA GLU A 63 -4.56 -8.89 -6.00
C GLU A 63 -5.77 -9.39 -6.81
N ASN A 64 -6.35 -10.52 -6.41
CA ASN A 64 -7.40 -11.22 -7.16
C ASN A 64 -8.80 -10.65 -6.94
N TYR A 65 -8.97 -9.64 -6.07
CA TYR A 65 -10.27 -9.05 -5.81
C TYR A 65 -10.67 -8.05 -6.91
N PRO A 66 -11.94 -7.95 -7.30
CA PRO A 66 -12.38 -7.14 -8.44
C PRO A 66 -12.50 -5.64 -8.16
N PHE A 67 -12.14 -5.18 -6.96
CA PHE A 67 -12.24 -3.78 -6.53
C PHE A 67 -10.88 -3.15 -6.20
N ASN A 68 -10.85 -1.82 -6.13
CA ASN A 68 -9.65 -1.07 -5.78
C ASN A 68 -9.39 -1.13 -4.28
N ILE A 69 -8.11 -1.14 -3.93
CA ILE A 69 -7.64 -1.12 -2.56
C ILE A 69 -6.60 -0.03 -2.47
N ASP A 70 -6.84 0.97 -1.64
CA ASP A 70 -5.92 2.09 -1.48
C ASP A 70 -5.18 1.99 -0.15
N LEU A 71 -3.91 2.37 -0.18
CA LEU A 71 -3.10 2.61 1.02
C LEU A 71 -2.72 4.08 1.06
N GLN A 72 -3.03 4.75 2.16
CA GLN A 72 -2.79 6.18 2.35
C GLN A 72 -1.86 6.46 3.53
N SER A 73 -0.94 7.40 3.38
CA SER A 73 -0.17 8.00 4.48
C SER A 73 -0.14 9.52 4.29
N GLY A 74 -0.80 10.26 5.18
CA GLY A 74 -0.96 11.70 5.04
C GLY A 74 -1.63 12.08 3.72
N ARG A 75 -0.86 12.68 2.80
CA ARG A 75 -1.34 13.13 1.47
C ARG A 75 -1.06 12.13 0.33
N GLN A 76 -0.24 11.11 0.59
CA GLN A 76 0.16 10.13 -0.43
C GLN A 76 -0.81 8.96 -0.43
N ILE A 77 -1.25 8.55 -1.62
CA ILE A 77 -2.13 7.40 -1.84
C ILE A 77 -1.48 6.54 -2.92
N ILE A 78 -1.46 5.22 -2.70
CA ILE A 78 -1.01 4.24 -3.68
C ILE A 78 -2.07 3.16 -3.87
N ASP A 79 -1.96 2.45 -4.99
CA ASP A 79 -2.65 1.19 -5.21
C ASP A 79 -2.06 0.09 -4.31
N GLY A 80 -2.88 -0.46 -3.42
CA GLY A 80 -2.53 -1.54 -2.49
C GLY A 80 -2.24 -2.88 -3.18
N LYS A 81 -2.55 -3.03 -4.47
CA LYS A 81 -2.15 -4.20 -5.27
C LYS A 81 -0.75 -4.05 -5.87
N SER A 82 -0.11 -2.88 -5.73
CA SER A 82 1.22 -2.63 -6.25
C SER A 82 2.29 -2.79 -5.16
N ILE A 83 2.99 -3.93 -5.16
CA ILE A 83 4.13 -4.15 -4.25
C ILE A 83 5.17 -3.02 -4.34
N LEU A 84 5.44 -2.50 -5.54
CA LEU A 84 6.37 -1.38 -5.72
C LEU A 84 5.87 -0.10 -5.06
N GLY A 85 4.55 0.15 -5.11
CA GLY A 85 3.93 1.25 -4.38
C GLY A 85 4.15 1.12 -2.87
N ILE A 86 3.89 -0.08 -2.32
CA ILE A 86 4.02 -0.35 -0.88
C ILE A 86 5.46 -0.17 -0.43
N LEU A 87 6.41 -0.73 -1.18
CA LEU A 87 7.83 -0.56 -0.89
C LEU A 87 8.30 0.90 -1.02
N GLY A 88 7.64 1.70 -1.85
CA GLY A 88 7.86 3.14 -1.96
C GLY A 88 7.51 3.92 -0.69
N PHE A 89 6.57 3.45 0.14
CA PHE A 89 6.31 4.03 1.47
C PHE A 89 7.39 3.65 2.50
N GLY A 90 7.95 2.44 2.38
CA GLY A 90 8.87 1.87 3.34
C GLY A 90 8.18 1.13 4.48
N LEU A 91 8.97 0.32 5.19
CA LEU A 91 8.52 -0.53 6.30
C LEU A 91 8.28 0.29 7.57
N TYR A 92 7.53 -0.30 8.51
CA TYR A 92 7.20 0.27 9.82
C TYR A 92 6.43 1.60 9.77
N ARG A 93 5.79 1.90 8.64
CA ARG A 93 4.86 3.03 8.52
C ARG A 93 3.43 2.53 8.67
N THR A 94 2.67 3.21 9.51
CA THR A 94 1.23 3.02 9.59
C THR A 94 0.57 3.63 8.36
N LEU A 95 -0.24 2.83 7.66
CA LEU A 95 -0.99 3.21 6.49
C LEU A 95 -2.49 3.03 6.74
N ASP A 96 -3.28 3.90 6.12
CA ASP A 96 -4.73 3.83 6.10
C ASP A 96 -5.16 2.97 4.92
N LEU A 97 -5.71 1.80 5.21
CA LEU A 97 -6.29 0.89 4.22
C LEU A 97 -7.73 1.29 3.93
N ARG A 98 -8.07 1.39 2.64
CA ARG A 98 -9.43 1.57 2.17
C ARG A 98 -9.80 0.52 1.13
N LEU A 99 -10.87 -0.23 1.40
CA LEU A 99 -11.46 -1.17 0.46
C LEU A 99 -12.60 -0.48 -0.27
N HIS A 100 -12.57 -0.42 -1.60
CA HIS A 100 -13.63 0.20 -2.40
C HIS A 100 -14.69 -0.83 -2.82
N THR A 101 -15.36 -1.42 -1.83
CA THR A 101 -16.41 -2.43 -2.01
C THR A 101 -17.58 -2.17 -1.07
N ASP A 102 -18.80 -2.43 -1.56
CA ASP A 102 -20.03 -2.43 -0.75
C ASP A 102 -20.41 -3.86 -0.29
N ASP A 103 -19.65 -4.88 -0.72
CA ASP A 103 -19.84 -6.28 -0.31
C ASP A 103 -19.14 -6.54 1.03
N GLU A 104 -19.94 -6.59 2.10
CA GLU A 104 -19.48 -6.83 3.47
C GLU A 104 -18.77 -8.18 3.63
N LYS A 105 -19.20 -9.22 2.92
CA LYS A 105 -18.60 -10.56 3.03
C LYS A 105 -17.20 -10.58 2.43
N LEU A 106 -17.02 -9.96 1.27
CA LEU A 106 -15.71 -9.84 0.64
C LEU A 106 -14.77 -8.95 1.48
N ALA A 107 -15.32 -7.88 2.07
CA ALA A 107 -14.55 -7.03 2.98
C ALA A 107 -14.04 -7.84 4.18
N GLU A 108 -14.93 -8.55 4.89
CA GLU A 108 -14.58 -9.39 6.03
C GLU A 108 -13.56 -10.48 5.66
N GLU A 109 -13.73 -11.15 4.51
CA GLU A 109 -12.79 -12.16 4.01
C GLU A 109 -11.38 -11.57 3.80
N ILE A 110 -11.27 -10.38 3.19
CA ILE A 110 -9.97 -9.71 3.02
C ILE A 110 -9.36 -9.39 4.38
N LEU A 111 -10.13 -8.79 5.29
CA LEU A 111 -9.63 -8.37 6.59
C LEU A 111 -9.05 -9.53 7.39
N ASN A 112 -9.69 -10.70 7.32
CA ASN A 112 -9.17 -11.92 7.90
C ASN A 112 -7.86 -12.38 7.24
N LYS A 113 -7.75 -12.32 5.91
CA LYS A 113 -6.51 -12.70 5.19
C LYS A 113 -5.32 -11.79 5.50
N ILE A 114 -5.58 -10.51 5.77
CA ILE A 114 -4.53 -9.52 6.02
C ILE A 114 -4.33 -9.22 7.53
N GLU A 115 -4.93 -10.01 8.41
CA GLU A 115 -4.90 -9.76 9.87
C GLU A 115 -3.48 -9.59 10.42
N PHE A 116 -2.49 -10.23 9.79
CA PHE A 116 -1.08 -10.19 10.17
C PHE A 116 -0.46 -8.80 10.07
N CYS A 117 -1.01 -7.91 9.24
CA CYS A 117 -0.53 -6.54 9.08
C CYS A 117 -1.48 -5.49 9.69
N ILE A 118 -2.64 -5.88 10.24
CA ILE A 118 -3.57 -4.95 10.88
C ILE A 118 -3.03 -4.51 12.24
N CYS A 119 -3.00 -3.19 12.48
CA CYS A 119 -2.71 -2.65 13.79
C CYS A 119 -3.90 -2.88 14.72
N ARG A 120 -3.77 -3.81 15.67
CA ARG A 120 -4.69 -3.88 16.81
C ARG A 120 -4.32 -2.77 17.78
N GLU A 121 -5.28 -1.95 18.20
CA GLU A 121 -5.06 -0.99 19.28
C GLU A 121 -4.68 -1.75 20.56
N ASN A 122 -3.38 -1.86 20.82
CA ASN A 122 -2.86 -2.13 22.14
C ASN A 122 -2.20 -0.84 22.61
N MET A 123 -3.00 0.14 23.04
CA MET A 123 -2.47 1.19 23.90
C MET A 123 -2.45 0.63 25.32
N SER A 124 -1.23 0.48 25.82
CA SER A 124 -0.84 -0.12 27.09
C SER A 124 -1.72 0.32 28.26
N ILE A 125 -2.01 -0.65 29.12
CA ILE A 125 -2.34 -0.44 30.54
C ILE A 125 -1.39 0.61 31.11
N ALA A 126 -1.94 1.75 31.55
CA ALA A 126 -1.23 2.64 32.45
C ALA A 126 -1.29 2.01 33.85
N ILE A 127 -0.10 1.77 34.40
CA ILE A 127 0.19 1.28 35.75
C ILE A 127 -0.34 2.28 36.78
#